data_AF-A0A7V9CVL9-F1
#
_entry.id   AF-A0A7V9CVL9-F1
#
_cell.length_a   1.000
_cell.length_b   1.000
_cell.length_c   1.000
_cell.angle_alpha   90.00
_cell.angle_beta   90.00
_cell.angle_gamma   90.00
#
_symmetry.space_group_name_H-M   'P 1'
#
loop_
_entity.id
_entity.type
_entity.pdbx_description
1 polymer ?
#
loop_
_entity_poly.entity_id
_entity_poly.type
_entity_poly.pdbx_seq_one_letter_code
_entity_poly.pdbx_strand_id
1 'polypeptide(L)'
;MRTGSFAAESDATALRDELAAKGYAGRRVVYTGEDGGATTGPWIVNVLEVDRDRFKGRLDAELATSIVPERELLTAIAGRTGALAALTGGYFVIGAADGTPGDLAGISVLDGALVSEAVNGRTSLLLPSGTGRRPEVAALASR
;
A
#
# COMPACT_ATOMS: atom_id res chain seq x y z
N MET A 1 7.64 7.86 -25.69
CA MET A 1 8.98 8.31 -26.13
C MET A 1 9.68 8.97 -24.94
N ARG A 2 11.00 8.80 -24.81
CA ARG A 2 11.84 9.52 -23.84
C ARG A 2 12.91 10.30 -24.60
N THR A 3 13.36 11.41 -24.05
CA THR A 3 14.43 12.24 -24.63
C THR A 3 15.34 12.76 -23.53
N GLY A 4 16.63 12.86 -23.83
CA GLY A 4 17.68 13.22 -22.88
C GLY A 4 18.08 12.08 -21.93
N SER A 5 19.25 12.26 -21.32
CA SER A 5 19.77 11.43 -20.23
C SER A 5 20.53 12.36 -19.28
N PHE A 6 20.17 12.33 -18.01
CA PHE A 6 20.60 13.33 -17.03
C PHE A 6 21.03 12.63 -15.75
N ALA A 7 22.09 13.15 -15.12
CA ALA A 7 22.53 12.67 -13.81
C ALA A 7 21.65 13.22 -12.68
N ALA A 8 21.10 14.43 -12.84
CA ALA A 8 20.27 15.10 -11.84
C ALA A 8 18.83 15.34 -12.35
N GLU A 9 17.87 15.22 -11.43
CA GLU A 9 16.46 15.51 -11.71
C GLU A 9 16.25 16.97 -12.15
N SER A 10 17.04 17.91 -11.63
CA SER A 10 17.00 19.33 -11.99
C SER A 10 17.25 19.57 -13.48
N ASP A 11 18.19 18.83 -14.08
CA ASP A 11 18.55 19.01 -15.49
C ASP A 11 17.47 18.45 -16.40
N ALA A 12 16.90 17.30 -16.03
CA ALA A 12 15.72 16.73 -16.70
C ALA A 12 14.49 17.66 -16.57
N THR A 13 14.34 18.32 -15.43
CA THR A 13 13.30 19.31 -15.17
C THR A 13 13.47 20.54 -16.07
N ALA A 14 14.69 21.03 -16.25
CA ALA A 14 14.97 22.15 -17.15
C ALA A 14 14.56 21.81 -18.60
N LEU A 15 14.90 20.62 -19.09
CA LEU A 15 14.46 20.19 -20.43
C LEU A 15 12.94 20.02 -20.51
N ARG A 16 12.30 19.46 -19.47
CA ARG A 16 10.83 19.33 -19.40
C ARG A 16 10.16 20.70 -19.55
N ASP A 17 10.70 21.72 -18.92
CA ASP A 17 10.15 23.08 -18.92
C ASP A 17 10.41 23.80 -20.25
N GLU A 18 11.58 23.58 -20.88
CA GLU A 18 11.84 24.04 -22.24
C GLU A 18 10.85 23.44 -23.25
N LEU A 19 10.60 22.12 -23.16
CA LEU A 19 9.61 21.45 -24.00
C LEU A 19 8.20 21.93 -23.70
N ALA A 20 7.89 22.24 -22.44
CA ALA A 20 6.61 22.86 -22.08
C ALA A 20 6.40 24.20 -22.78
N ALA A 21 7.41 25.08 -22.75
CA ALA A 21 7.37 26.39 -23.40
C ALA A 21 7.22 26.30 -24.92
N LYS A 22 7.69 25.19 -25.52
CA LYS A 22 7.52 24.88 -26.95
C LYS A 22 6.16 24.24 -27.28
N GLY A 23 5.26 24.10 -26.31
CA GLY A 23 3.88 23.63 -26.52
C GLY A 23 3.71 22.12 -26.51
N TYR A 24 4.74 21.33 -26.19
CA TYR A 24 4.56 19.89 -25.99
C TYR A 24 3.69 19.66 -24.75
N ALA A 25 2.74 18.71 -24.79
CA ALA A 25 1.83 18.38 -23.67
C ALA A 25 2.26 17.09 -22.94
N GLY A 26 1.77 16.86 -21.70
CA GLY A 26 1.93 15.57 -21.00
C GLY A 26 3.37 15.16 -20.65
N ARG A 27 4.28 16.12 -20.47
CA ARG A 27 5.68 15.82 -20.13
C ARG A 27 5.80 15.41 -18.67
N ARG A 28 6.68 14.45 -18.41
CA ARG A 28 7.10 14.06 -17.06
C ARG A 28 8.59 13.78 -17.03
N VAL A 29 9.22 14.04 -15.90
CA VAL A 29 10.53 13.49 -15.60
C VAL A 29 10.32 12.03 -15.20
N VAL A 30 11.22 11.15 -15.63
CA VAL A 30 11.16 9.72 -15.32
C VAL A 30 12.53 9.27 -14.87
N TYR A 31 12.59 8.59 -13.72
CA TYR A 31 13.79 7.94 -13.23
C TYR A 31 13.83 6.49 -13.73
N THR A 32 14.81 6.14 -14.56
CA THR A 32 14.87 4.81 -15.20
C THR A 32 15.13 3.68 -14.20
N GLY A 33 15.61 3.99 -12.99
CA GLY A 33 15.75 2.99 -11.92
C GLY A 33 14.42 2.39 -11.47
N GLU A 34 13.29 3.04 -11.77
CA GLU A 34 11.93 2.59 -11.43
C GLU A 34 11.22 1.88 -12.59
N ASP A 35 11.90 1.66 -13.72
CA ASP A 35 11.29 1.03 -14.91
C ASP A 35 11.04 -0.48 -14.77
N GLY A 36 11.50 -1.10 -13.69
CA GLY A 36 11.45 -2.55 -13.50
C GLY A 36 12.48 -3.34 -14.32
N GLY A 37 13.37 -2.65 -15.04
CA GLY A 37 14.55 -3.26 -15.66
C GLY A 37 15.62 -3.65 -14.64
N ALA A 38 16.68 -4.32 -15.11
CA ALA A 38 17.83 -4.61 -14.27
C ALA A 38 18.47 -3.31 -13.73
N THR A 39 18.62 -3.23 -12.41
CA THR A 39 19.25 -2.11 -11.70
C THR A 39 20.11 -2.66 -10.57
N THR A 40 21.03 -1.86 -10.08
CA THR A 40 21.85 -2.15 -8.89
C THR A 40 21.23 -1.58 -7.60
N GLY A 41 20.04 -0.99 -7.70
CA GLY A 41 19.32 -0.37 -6.59
C GLY A 41 19.68 1.12 -6.44
N PRO A 42 19.78 1.64 -5.21
CA PRO A 42 19.70 0.94 -3.94
C PRO A 42 18.28 0.49 -3.58
N TRP A 43 18.16 -0.52 -2.70
CA TRP A 43 16.89 -0.92 -2.08
C TRP A 43 16.99 -0.76 -0.57
N ILE A 44 15.91 -0.28 0.03
CA ILE A 44 15.72 -0.28 1.48
C ILE A 44 14.59 -1.25 1.78
N VAL A 45 14.88 -2.31 2.54
CA VAL A 45 13.90 -3.34 2.90
C VAL A 45 13.71 -3.35 4.42
N ASN A 46 12.48 -3.15 4.87
CA ASN A 46 12.09 -3.24 6.27
C ASN A 46 11.36 -4.56 6.51
N VAL A 47 11.78 -5.31 7.53
CA VAL A 47 11.20 -6.63 7.87
C VAL A 47 10.74 -6.63 9.32
N LEU A 48 9.50 -7.06 9.55
CA LEU A 48 8.96 -7.34 10.87
C LEU A 48 8.71 -8.83 11.01
N GLU A 49 9.45 -9.49 11.90
CA GLU A 49 9.27 -10.90 12.22
C GLU A 49 8.55 -11.06 13.57
N VAL A 50 7.52 -11.91 13.60
CA VAL A 50 6.75 -12.20 14.81
C VAL A 50 6.79 -13.70 15.10
N ASP A 51 7.60 -14.08 16.10
CA ASP A 51 7.59 -15.43 16.67
C ASP A 51 6.33 -15.59 17.55
N ARG A 52 5.38 -16.40 17.09
CA ARG A 52 4.09 -16.58 17.78
C ARG A 52 4.17 -17.43 19.04
N ASP A 53 5.22 -18.24 19.20
CA ASP A 53 5.38 -19.05 20.41
C ASP A 53 5.90 -18.17 21.57
N ARG A 54 6.63 -17.10 21.23
CA ARG A 54 7.17 -16.13 22.19
C ARG A 54 6.32 -14.88 22.36
N PHE A 55 5.77 -14.34 21.28
CA PHE A 55 5.00 -13.10 21.32
C PHE A 55 3.66 -13.33 22.03
N LYS A 56 3.40 -12.54 23.08
CA LYS A 56 2.16 -12.60 23.87
C LYS A 56 1.19 -11.46 23.58
N GLY A 57 1.53 -10.58 22.64
CA GLY A 57 0.64 -9.52 22.17
C GLY A 57 -0.35 -10.02 21.13
N ARG A 58 -1.05 -9.07 20.50
CA ARG A 58 -2.03 -9.35 19.44
C ARG A 58 -1.54 -8.77 18.11
N LEU A 59 -1.88 -9.45 17.03
CA LEU A 59 -1.75 -8.94 15.67
C LEU A 59 -3.16 -8.65 15.15
N ASP A 60 -3.43 -7.39 14.84
CA ASP A 60 -4.75 -6.91 14.45
C ASP A 60 -4.72 -6.20 13.09
N ALA A 61 -5.86 -6.26 12.40
CA ALA A 61 -6.18 -5.35 11.31
C ALA A 61 -6.99 -4.18 11.88
N GLU A 62 -6.72 -2.97 11.40
CA GLU A 62 -7.33 -1.74 11.90
C GLU A 62 -7.75 -0.84 10.73
N LEU A 63 -8.93 -0.23 10.83
CA LEU A 63 -9.45 0.70 9.82
C LEU A 63 -8.93 2.13 10.05
N ALA A 64 -8.76 2.90 8.99
CA ALA A 64 -8.54 4.33 9.11
C ALA A 64 -9.71 4.99 9.86
N THR A 65 -9.45 5.79 10.89
CA THR A 65 -10.48 6.48 11.70
C THR A 65 -11.59 5.57 12.27
N SER A 66 -11.35 4.25 12.31
CA SER A 66 -12.31 3.23 12.74
C SER A 66 -13.61 3.14 11.91
N ILE A 67 -13.68 3.79 10.74
CA ILE A 67 -14.81 3.74 9.81
C ILE A 67 -14.35 3.59 8.36
N VAL A 68 -15.26 3.18 7.48
CA VAL A 68 -15.07 3.22 6.02
C VAL A 68 -16.19 4.06 5.41
N PRO A 69 -15.90 4.94 4.44
CA PRO A 69 -14.58 5.22 3.86
C PRO A 69 -13.85 6.34 4.61
N GLU A 70 -12.55 6.18 4.88
CA GLU A 70 -11.68 7.26 5.35
C GLU A 70 -10.20 6.91 5.11
N ARG A 71 -9.29 7.88 5.27
CA ARG A 71 -7.83 7.64 5.20
C ARG A 71 -7.11 8.23 6.41
N GLU A 72 -6.15 7.47 6.92
CA GLU A 72 -5.34 7.84 8.07
C GLU A 72 -3.88 7.46 7.82
N LEU A 73 -2.94 8.26 8.31
CA LEU A 73 -1.52 7.90 8.26
C LEU A 73 -1.27 6.65 9.10
N LEU A 74 -0.45 5.72 8.61
CA LEU A 74 -0.06 4.52 9.35
C LEU A 74 0.53 4.86 10.73
N THR A 75 1.30 5.95 10.81
CA THR A 75 1.88 6.44 12.06
C THR A 75 0.82 6.95 13.05
N ALA A 76 -0.28 7.53 12.56
CA ALA A 76 -1.39 7.95 13.41
C ALA A 76 -2.18 6.74 13.94
N ILE A 77 -2.44 5.75 13.08
CA ILE A 77 -3.05 4.46 13.48
C ILE A 77 -2.19 3.78 14.56
N ALA A 78 -0.88 3.68 14.35
CA ALA A 78 0.02 3.08 15.33
C ALA A 78 0.01 3.86 16.66
N GLY A 79 0.00 5.19 16.60
CA GLY A 79 -0.06 6.06 17.77
C GLY A 79 -1.35 5.87 18.58
N ARG A 80 -2.52 5.87 17.93
CA ARG A 80 -3.81 5.74 18.64
C ARG A 80 -4.10 4.33 19.15
N THR A 81 -3.54 3.29 18.53
CA THR A 81 -3.70 1.90 18.96
C THR A 81 -2.62 1.45 19.95
N GLY A 82 -1.57 2.25 20.14
CA GLY A 82 -0.42 1.85 20.97
C GLY A 82 0.36 0.67 20.37
N ALA A 83 0.36 0.54 19.04
CA ALA A 83 1.02 -0.57 18.36
C ALA A 83 2.55 -0.50 18.53
N LEU A 84 3.16 -1.66 18.80
CA LEU A 84 4.62 -1.81 18.84
C LEU A 84 5.26 -1.60 17.45
N ALA A 85 4.54 -2.01 16.41
CA ALA A 85 4.88 -1.84 15.00
C ALA A 85 3.59 -1.91 14.17
N ALA A 86 3.58 -1.27 13.01
CA ALA A 86 2.45 -1.28 12.09
C ALA A 86 2.94 -1.33 10.63
N LEU A 87 2.12 -1.93 9.76
CA LEU A 87 2.35 -2.05 8.33
C LEU A 87 1.07 -1.64 7.59
N THR A 88 1.20 -1.10 6.38
CA THR A 88 0.03 -0.84 5.52
C THR A 88 -0.61 -2.18 5.14
N GLY A 89 -1.93 -2.25 5.23
CA GLY A 89 -2.71 -3.46 4.95
C GLY A 89 -3.11 -3.60 3.47
N GLY A 90 -4.38 -3.93 3.24
CA GLY A 90 -4.93 -4.15 1.91
C GLY A 90 -5.02 -2.89 1.03
N TYR A 91 -5.43 -3.09 -0.22
CA TYR A 91 -5.65 -2.00 -1.16
C TYR A 91 -6.87 -1.15 -0.76
N PHE A 92 -6.79 0.15 -1.03
CA PHE A 92 -7.87 1.10 -0.81
C PHE A 92 -7.79 2.21 -1.87
N VAL A 93 -8.91 2.91 -2.09
CA VAL A 93 -8.99 3.99 -3.07
C VAL A 93 -8.26 5.23 -2.55
N ILE A 94 -7.35 5.79 -3.36
CA ILE A 94 -6.57 6.98 -2.99
C ILE A 94 -7.20 8.26 -3.55
N GLY A 95 -7.54 8.26 -4.84
CA GLY A 95 -8.03 9.43 -5.56
C GLY A 95 -9.50 9.32 -5.90
N ALA A 96 -10.21 10.45 -5.89
CA ALA A 96 -11.65 10.50 -6.21
C ALA A 96 -11.97 10.11 -7.66
N ALA A 97 -10.96 10.12 -8.55
CA ALA A 97 -11.11 9.65 -9.93
C ALA A 97 -11.28 8.11 -10.02
N ASP A 98 -10.85 7.38 -8.99
CA ASP A 98 -10.84 5.91 -8.95
C ASP A 98 -11.96 5.33 -8.08
N GLY A 99 -12.81 6.19 -7.48
CA GLY A 99 -13.89 5.81 -6.58
C GLY A 99 -13.96 6.71 -5.35
N THR A 100 -14.56 6.20 -4.26
CA THR A 100 -14.66 6.92 -2.99
C THR A 100 -13.33 6.81 -2.21
N PRO A 101 -12.57 7.89 -1.98
CA PRO A 101 -11.29 7.81 -1.28
C PRO A 101 -11.42 7.19 0.11
N GLY A 102 -10.54 6.24 0.43
CA GLY A 102 -10.58 5.49 1.70
C GLY A 102 -11.46 4.24 1.66
N ASP A 103 -12.20 4.01 0.59
CA ASP A 103 -12.96 2.77 0.41
C ASP A 103 -12.02 1.58 0.17
N LEU A 104 -12.38 0.41 0.70
CA LEU A 104 -11.53 -0.78 0.68
C LEU A 104 -11.70 -1.53 -0.64
N ALA A 105 -10.59 -1.96 -1.25
CA ALA A 105 -10.57 -2.62 -2.54
C ALA A 105 -10.22 -4.12 -2.41
N GLY A 106 -11.10 -4.88 -1.75
CA GLY A 106 -10.95 -6.31 -1.52
C GLY A 106 -11.60 -6.76 -0.21
N ILE A 107 -11.60 -8.07 0.03
CA ILE A 107 -12.25 -8.62 1.22
C ILE A 107 -11.56 -8.11 2.49
N SER A 108 -12.35 -7.58 3.41
CA SER A 108 -11.88 -7.18 4.74
C SER A 108 -12.89 -7.66 5.77
N VAL A 109 -12.41 -8.49 6.70
CA VAL A 109 -13.19 -8.99 7.84
C VAL A 109 -12.44 -8.62 9.10
N LEU A 110 -13.05 -7.80 9.95
CA LEU A 110 -12.48 -7.34 11.21
C LEU A 110 -13.37 -7.80 12.35
N ASP A 111 -12.78 -8.45 13.36
CA ASP A 111 -13.50 -9.02 14.51
C ASP A 111 -14.72 -9.90 14.12
N GLY A 112 -14.60 -10.59 12.98
CA GLY A 112 -15.65 -11.46 12.43
C GLY A 112 -16.75 -10.74 11.65
N ALA A 113 -16.74 -9.40 11.58
CA ALA A 113 -17.66 -8.61 10.77
C ALA A 113 -17.08 -8.35 9.37
N LEU A 114 -17.88 -8.61 8.33
CA LEU A 114 -17.53 -8.24 6.96
C LEU A 114 -17.63 -6.71 6.81
N VAL A 115 -16.50 -6.09 6.49
CA VAL A 115 -16.38 -4.63 6.27
C VAL A 115 -16.36 -4.30 4.78
N SER A 116 -15.74 -5.16 3.97
CA SER A 116 -15.65 -4.99 2.52
C SER A 116 -15.69 -6.33 1.81
N GLU A 117 -16.38 -6.38 0.66
CA GLU A 117 -16.61 -7.59 -0.13
C GLU A 117 -15.36 -8.02 -0.91
N ALA A 118 -15.35 -9.30 -1.32
CA ALA A 118 -14.25 -9.86 -2.08
C ALA A 118 -14.22 -9.34 -3.52
N VAL A 119 -13.01 -9.07 -4.01
CA VAL A 119 -12.73 -9.01 -5.45
C VAL A 119 -12.20 -10.37 -5.85
N ASN A 120 -12.96 -11.10 -6.67
CA ASN A 120 -12.71 -12.51 -6.98
C ASN A 120 -11.26 -12.78 -7.42
N GLY A 121 -10.67 -13.83 -6.83
CA GLY A 121 -9.33 -14.32 -7.19
C GLY A 121 -8.17 -13.61 -6.50
N ARG A 122 -8.41 -12.65 -5.60
CA ARG A 122 -7.34 -12.01 -4.82
C ARG A 122 -6.94 -12.85 -3.60
N THR A 123 -5.63 -12.89 -3.36
CA THR A 123 -5.03 -13.46 -2.15
C THR A 123 -5.29 -12.56 -0.93
N SER A 124 -5.54 -13.18 0.21
CA SER A 124 -5.81 -12.55 1.50
C SER A 124 -4.91 -13.15 2.58
N LEU A 125 -4.57 -12.35 3.58
CA LEU A 125 -3.94 -12.82 4.81
C LEU A 125 -5.02 -13.00 5.88
N LEU A 126 -5.20 -14.24 6.32
CA LEU A 126 -6.14 -14.58 7.38
C LEU A 126 -5.41 -14.53 8.71
N LEU A 127 -5.95 -13.75 9.65
CA LEU A 127 -5.47 -13.63 11.03
C LEU A 127 -6.55 -14.18 11.97
N PRO A 128 -6.50 -15.47 12.33
CA PRO A 128 -7.50 -16.07 13.20
C PRO A 128 -7.46 -15.48 14.61
N SER A 129 -8.62 -15.16 15.17
CA SER A 129 -8.75 -14.90 16.60
C SER A 129 -8.76 -16.21 17.39
N GLY A 130 -8.05 -16.25 18.53
CA GLY A 130 -8.02 -17.38 19.46
C GLY A 130 -6.88 -18.39 19.26
N THR A 131 -6.86 -19.41 20.11
CA THR A 131 -5.79 -20.42 20.16
C THR A 131 -6.03 -21.55 19.17
N GLY A 132 -5.01 -21.92 18.38
CA GLY A 132 -4.98 -23.17 17.61
C GLY A 132 -5.08 -23.03 16.09
N ARG A 133 -5.44 -21.85 15.56
CA ARG A 133 -5.36 -21.58 14.11
C ARG A 133 -4.15 -20.72 13.79
N ARG A 134 -3.45 -21.05 12.71
CA ARG A 134 -2.27 -20.32 12.24
C ARG A 134 -2.71 -19.26 11.23
N PRO A 135 -2.08 -18.07 11.22
CA PRO A 135 -2.11 -17.19 10.07
C PRO A 135 -1.85 -17.94 8.77
N GLU A 136 -2.65 -17.63 7.76
CA GLU A 136 -2.67 -18.33 6.48
C GLU A 136 -2.81 -17.32 5.35
N VAL A 137 -2.18 -17.62 4.21
CA VAL A 137 -2.35 -16.89 2.97
C VAL A 137 -3.27 -17.72 2.07
N ALA A 138 -4.46 -17.20 1.76
CA ALA A 138 -5.46 -17.92 0.97
C ALA A 138 -6.16 -17.01 -0.04
N ALA A 139 -6.63 -17.56 -1.16
CA ALA A 139 -7.51 -16.84 -2.07
C ALA A 139 -8.96 -16.97 -1.57
N LEU A 140 -9.62 -15.84 -1.34
CA LEU A 140 -11.00 -15.79 -0.85
C LEU A 140 -11.94 -15.35 -1.98
N ALA A 141 -13.15 -15.89 -1.96
CA ALA A 141 -14.22 -15.54 -2.89
C ALA A 141 -15.53 -15.39 -2.12
N SER A 142 -16.35 -14.40 -2.49
CA SER A 142 -17.74 -14.32 -2.08
C SER A 142 -18.58 -15.13 -3.07
N ARG A 143 -19.62 -15.80 -2.57
CA ARG A 143 -20.64 -16.47 -3.41
C ARG A 143 -21.78 -15.52 -3.70
#